data_AF-A0A1U9UJS9-F1
#
_entry.id   AF-A0A1U9UJS9-F1
#
_cell.length_a   1.000
_cell.length_b   1.000
_cell.length_c   1.000
_cell.angle_alpha   90.00
_cell.angle_beta   90.00
_cell.angle_gamma   90.00
#
_symmetry.space_group_name_H-M   'P 1'
#
loop_
_entity.id
_entity.type
_entity.pdbx_description
1 polymer ?
#
loop_
_entity_poly.entity_id
_entity_poly.type
_entity_poly.pdbx_seq_one_letter_code
_entity_poly.pdbx_strand_id
1 'polypeptide(L)'
;MTLDIDLIRQFLLAHDQTILTWLVAGLLMMLLARFELRRAVRRSAQAMSESVATTVAACVPDIAHAVQSAAPAATAEPVEMQRADALRRLALDTVGVVMTRGRWLDELGNLRLPDDALLAGQRADGADPLLVVAPQPVVQAYLDAQRAFEDEAAQVQALRRDAQRVQEALQALDAEVAHIEQETGSIVLRFEQVNAQAAQGMDGGDYQRFLIQKYNALGQREKEIAQERTQLQGEVRQRAEALAAHAHGASKRYRQALAPLMDQLRAAWGHGDSPQVFDTWQRHGTAEPYLAPHAAHSARNAA
;
A
#
# COMPACT_ATOMS: atom_id res chain seq x y z
N MET A 1 8.54 -38.88 -1.13
CA MET A 1 7.32 -38.89 -0.30
C MET A 1 6.40 -37.82 -0.84
N THR A 2 5.60 -38.18 -1.83
CA THR A 2 4.55 -37.35 -2.41
C THR A 2 3.34 -37.48 -1.50
N LEU A 3 3.02 -36.43 -0.73
CA LEU A 3 1.73 -36.39 -0.05
C LEU A 3 0.64 -36.37 -1.13
N ASP A 4 -0.21 -37.38 -1.14
CA ASP A 4 -1.32 -37.51 -2.08
C ASP A 4 -2.30 -36.34 -1.89
N ILE A 5 -2.32 -35.46 -2.87
CA ILE A 5 -3.15 -34.25 -2.92
C ILE A 5 -4.64 -34.63 -2.78
N ASP A 6 -5.04 -35.78 -3.30
CA ASP A 6 -6.41 -36.29 -3.19
C ASP A 6 -6.78 -36.69 -1.75
N LEU A 7 -5.81 -37.18 -0.96
CA LEU A 7 -6.02 -37.57 0.43
C LEU A 7 -6.15 -36.33 1.33
N ILE A 8 -5.37 -35.27 1.04
CA ILE A 8 -5.51 -33.95 1.68
C ILE A 8 -6.86 -33.32 1.32
N ARG A 9 -7.29 -33.43 0.06
CA ARG A 9 -8.58 -32.88 -0.40
C ARG A 9 -9.76 -33.56 0.28
N GLN A 10 -9.74 -34.88 0.40
CA GLN A 10 -10.77 -35.63 1.12
C GLN A 10 -10.77 -35.32 2.62
N PHE A 11 -9.60 -35.19 3.23
CA PHE A 11 -9.49 -34.80 4.65
C PHE A 11 -10.06 -33.40 4.90
N LEU A 12 -9.73 -32.42 4.04
CA LEU A 12 -10.24 -31.05 4.13
C LEU A 12 -11.76 -30.98 3.95
N LEU A 13 -12.32 -31.73 2.98
CA LEU A 13 -13.77 -31.77 2.77
C LEU A 13 -14.50 -32.45 3.93
N ALA A 14 -13.90 -33.48 4.54
CA ALA A 14 -14.50 -34.19 5.67
C ALA A 14 -14.45 -33.38 6.98
N HIS A 15 -13.51 -32.43 7.12
CA HIS A 15 -13.29 -31.65 8.35
C HIS A 15 -13.50 -30.15 8.18
N ASP A 16 -14.04 -29.71 7.04
CA ASP A 16 -14.36 -28.32 6.67
C ASP A 16 -14.96 -27.54 7.85
N GLN A 17 -16.07 -28.04 8.39
CA GLN A 17 -16.83 -27.33 9.42
C GLN A 17 -16.05 -27.22 10.73
N THR A 18 -15.28 -28.25 11.06
CA THR A 18 -14.43 -28.28 12.25
C THR A 18 -13.28 -27.29 12.08
N ILE A 19 -12.64 -27.23 10.91
CA ILE A 19 -11.54 -26.31 10.63
C ILE A 19 -12.05 -24.86 10.64
N LEU A 20 -13.19 -24.59 10.01
CA LEU A 20 -13.81 -23.26 10.01
C LEU A 20 -14.20 -22.81 11.42
N THR A 21 -14.78 -23.69 12.24
CA THR A 21 -15.14 -23.35 13.63
C THR A 21 -13.93 -23.04 14.48
N TRP A 22 -12.83 -23.80 14.35
CA TRP A 22 -11.57 -23.50 15.05
C TRP A 22 -10.91 -22.20 14.55
N LEU A 23 -10.97 -21.91 13.24
CA LEU A 23 -10.47 -20.66 12.68
C LEU A 23 -11.26 -19.45 13.19
N VAL A 24 -12.59 -19.54 13.21
CA VAL A 24 -13.46 -18.48 13.75
C VAL A 24 -13.22 -18.30 15.24
N ALA A 25 -13.09 -19.39 16.01
CA ALA A 25 -12.77 -19.32 17.44
C ALA A 25 -11.40 -18.68 17.70
N GLY A 26 -10.38 -19.02 16.90
CA GLY A 26 -9.05 -18.41 16.96
C GLY A 26 -9.10 -16.91 16.64
N LEU A 27 -9.87 -16.52 15.62
CA LEU A 27 -10.04 -15.14 15.22
C LEU A 27 -10.78 -14.31 16.30
N LEU A 28 -11.81 -14.88 16.93
CA LEU A 28 -12.50 -14.27 18.06
C LEU A 28 -11.57 -14.13 19.28
N MET A 29 -10.73 -15.13 19.58
CA MET A 29 -9.73 -15.04 20.64
C MET A 29 -8.69 -13.95 20.37
N MET A 30 -8.22 -13.81 19.13
CA MET A 30 -7.31 -12.73 18.75
C MET A 30 -7.95 -11.34 18.87
N LEU A 31 -9.23 -11.21 18.48
CA LEU A 31 -9.99 -9.97 18.64
C LEU A 31 -10.20 -9.61 20.12
N LEU A 32 -10.54 -10.58 20.95
CA LEU A 32 -10.68 -10.39 22.40
C LEU A 32 -9.34 -10.02 23.07
N ALA A 33 -8.24 -10.68 22.68
CA ALA A 33 -6.90 -10.32 23.16
C ALA A 33 -6.51 -8.90 22.77
N ARG A 34 -6.81 -8.48 21.53
CA ARG A 34 -6.58 -7.11 21.06
C ARG A 34 -7.45 -6.09 21.81
N PHE A 35 -8.67 -6.47 22.17
CA PHE A 35 -9.56 -5.63 22.98
C PHE A 35 -9.05 -5.48 24.42
N GLU A 36 -8.63 -6.56 25.07
CA GLU A 36 -8.05 -6.53 26.41
C GLU A 36 -6.71 -5.79 26.45
N LEU A 37 -5.86 -5.91 25.42
CA LEU A 37 -4.66 -5.08 25.27
C LEU A 37 -5.00 -3.59 25.20
N ARG A 38 -5.98 -3.21 24.38
CA ARG A 38 -6.45 -1.81 24.30
C ARG A 38 -7.06 -1.34 25.62
N ARG A 39 -7.76 -2.22 26.34
CA ARG A 39 -8.35 -1.92 27.66
C ARG A 39 -7.28 -1.75 28.73
N ALA A 40 -6.25 -2.60 28.75
CA ALA A 40 -5.11 -2.51 29.65
C ALA A 40 -4.32 -1.22 29.41
N VAL A 41 -4.08 -0.85 28.15
CA VAL A 41 -3.41 0.41 27.78
C VAL A 41 -4.23 1.63 28.22
N ARG A 42 -5.56 1.59 28.13
CA ARG A 42 -6.42 2.68 28.65
C ARG A 42 -6.36 2.78 30.18
N ARG A 43 -6.36 1.65 30.90
CA ARG A 43 -6.19 1.66 32.36
C ARG A 43 -4.82 2.15 32.79
N SER A 44 -3.75 1.77 32.10
CA SER A 44 -2.40 2.27 32.41
C SER A 44 -2.26 3.77 32.13
N ALA A 45 -2.89 4.26 31.06
CA ALA A 45 -2.93 5.70 30.77
C ALA A 45 -3.71 6.48 31.84
N GLN A 46 -4.83 5.95 32.33
CA GLN A 46 -5.59 6.56 33.43
C GLN A 46 -4.80 6.54 34.75
N ALA A 47 -4.17 5.42 35.10
CA ALA A 47 -3.33 5.32 36.30
C ALA A 47 -2.09 6.24 36.22
N MET A 48 -1.48 6.40 35.04
CA MET A 48 -0.43 7.40 34.82
C MET A 48 -0.96 8.82 35.02
N SER A 49 -2.14 9.14 34.46
CA SER A 49 -2.74 10.48 34.62
C SER A 49 -3.11 10.80 36.07
N GLU A 50 -3.56 9.81 36.85
CA GLU A 50 -3.85 9.94 38.28
C GLU A 50 -2.54 10.09 39.08
N SER A 51 -1.50 9.31 38.77
CA SER A 51 -0.19 9.45 39.42
C SER A 51 0.45 10.81 39.18
N VAL A 52 0.31 11.35 37.96
CA VAL A 52 0.78 12.70 37.58
C VAL A 52 -0.07 13.77 38.24
N ALA A 53 -1.39 13.60 38.32
CA ALA A 53 -2.25 14.53 39.06
C ALA A 53 -1.90 14.55 40.56
N THR A 54 -1.57 13.39 41.17
CA THR A 54 -1.16 13.33 42.57
C THR A 54 0.24 13.87 42.83
N THR A 55 1.21 13.68 41.93
CA THR A 55 2.55 14.28 42.05
C THR A 55 2.52 15.78 41.76
N VAL A 56 1.73 16.25 40.79
CA VAL A 56 1.52 17.68 40.55
C VAL A 56 0.82 18.32 41.75
N ALA A 57 -0.22 17.70 42.32
CA ALA A 57 -0.87 18.20 43.54
C ALA A 57 0.08 18.25 44.75
N ALA A 58 1.06 17.34 44.85
CA ALA A 58 2.08 17.37 45.88
C ALA A 58 3.16 18.44 45.66
N CYS A 59 3.47 18.79 44.40
CA CYS A 59 4.46 19.82 44.05
C CYS A 59 3.87 21.25 43.97
N VAL A 60 2.55 21.40 43.87
CA VAL A 60 1.87 22.71 43.81
C VAL A 60 2.07 23.59 45.06
N PRO A 61 2.08 23.06 46.30
CA PRO A 61 2.41 23.87 47.50
C PRO A 61 3.87 24.37 47.49
N ASP A 62 4.81 23.53 47.05
CA ASP A 62 6.23 23.89 46.97
C ASP A 62 6.50 24.93 45.88
N ILE A 63 5.79 24.85 44.75
CA ILE A 63 5.84 25.85 43.69
C ILE A 63 5.18 27.17 44.13
N ALA A 64 4.09 27.12 44.88
CA ALA A 64 3.43 28.32 45.41
C ALA A 64 4.31 29.07 46.43
N HIS A 65 5.03 28.33 47.30
CA HIS A 65 6.00 28.92 48.22
C HIS A 65 7.25 29.45 47.50
N ALA A 66 7.77 28.74 46.51
CA ALA A 66 8.92 29.20 45.72
C ALA A 66 8.60 30.48 44.90
N VAL A 67 7.39 30.58 44.34
CA VAL A 67 6.93 31.74 43.56
C VAL A 67 6.69 32.98 44.43
N GLN A 68 6.25 32.83 45.69
CA GLN A 68 6.12 33.98 46.60
C GLN A 68 7.45 34.50 47.13
N SER A 69 8.46 33.63 47.27
CA SER A 69 9.81 34.04 47.71
C SER A 69 10.67 34.62 46.58
N ALA A 70 10.24 34.52 45.32
CA ALA A 70 11.01 34.93 44.15
C ALA A 70 10.23 35.89 43.25
N ALA A 71 10.16 37.16 43.66
CA ALA A 71 10.06 38.27 42.71
C ALA A 71 11.09 39.33 43.14
N PRO A 72 12.02 39.75 42.26
CA PRO A 72 11.67 40.26 40.92
C PRO A 72 12.49 39.67 39.74
N ALA A 73 12.04 40.04 38.53
CA ALA A 73 12.59 39.77 37.19
C ALA A 73 12.16 38.44 36.52
N ALA A 74 11.35 38.59 35.47
CA ALA A 74 10.74 37.53 34.68
C ALA A 74 11.76 36.82 33.77
N THR A 75 11.86 35.49 33.90
CA THR A 75 12.46 34.59 32.92
C THR A 75 11.55 33.37 32.75
N ALA A 76 10.68 33.42 31.75
CA ALA A 76 9.93 32.25 31.29
C ALA A 76 10.71 31.60 30.14
N GLU A 77 11.64 30.66 30.37
CA GLU A 77 12.49 30.18 29.25
C GLU A 77 12.88 28.69 29.09
N PRO A 78 12.66 27.71 29.99
CA PRO A 78 13.07 26.32 29.68
C PRO A 78 11.99 25.48 28.97
N VAL A 79 10.73 25.52 29.41
CA VAL A 79 9.68 24.58 28.95
C VAL A 79 9.07 24.99 27.60
N GLU A 80 8.87 26.28 27.37
CA GLU A 80 8.34 26.77 26.09
C GLU A 80 9.37 26.59 24.96
N MET A 81 10.66 26.77 25.27
CA MET A 81 11.75 26.55 24.31
C MET A 81 11.91 25.06 23.97
N GLN A 82 11.83 24.17 24.97
CA GLN A 82 11.81 22.72 24.73
C GLN A 82 10.59 22.27 23.91
N ARG A 83 9.41 22.85 24.15
CA ARG A 83 8.20 22.56 23.35
C ARG A 83 8.34 23.06 21.92
N ALA A 84 8.90 24.25 21.71
CA ALA A 84 9.17 24.80 20.38
C ALA A 84 10.16 23.92 19.61
N ASP A 85 11.23 23.43 20.26
CA ASP A 85 12.20 22.53 19.62
C ASP A 85 11.63 21.14 19.33
N ALA A 86 10.79 20.60 20.22
CA ALA A 86 10.05 19.37 19.97
C ALA A 86 9.11 19.51 18.77
N LEU A 87 8.39 20.63 18.67
CA LEU A 87 7.52 20.94 17.53
C LEU A 87 8.30 21.07 16.22
N ARG A 88 9.47 21.70 16.22
CA ARG A 88 10.32 21.81 15.02
C ARG A 88 10.77 20.44 14.51
N ARG A 89 11.21 19.55 15.41
CA ARG A 89 11.62 18.18 15.03
C ARG A 89 10.44 17.36 14.49
N LEU A 90 9.30 17.43 15.19
CA LEU A 90 8.07 16.75 14.76
C LEU A 90 7.53 17.30 13.44
N ALA A 91 7.68 18.60 13.19
CA ALA A 91 7.28 19.22 11.93
C ALA A 91 8.11 18.69 10.75
N LEU A 92 9.44 18.52 10.88
CA LEU A 92 10.25 17.92 9.80
C LEU A 92 9.85 16.48 9.50
N ASP A 93 9.65 15.68 10.55
CA ASP A 93 9.26 14.28 10.42
C ASP A 93 7.89 14.17 9.73
N THR A 94 6.93 14.99 10.18
CA THR A 94 5.59 15.06 9.56
C THR A 94 5.66 15.48 8.11
N VAL A 95 6.49 16.48 7.77
CA VAL A 95 6.71 16.90 6.39
C VAL A 95 7.28 15.74 5.55
N GLY A 96 8.25 14.98 6.09
CA GLY A 96 8.77 13.79 5.42
C GLY A 96 7.69 12.73 5.16
N VAL A 97 6.84 12.46 6.15
CA VAL A 97 5.73 11.50 6.05
C VAL A 97 4.69 11.94 5.02
N VAL A 98 4.21 13.20 5.07
CA VAL A 98 3.20 13.69 4.12
C VAL A 98 3.74 13.81 2.69
N MET A 99 5.03 14.13 2.52
CA MET A 99 5.67 14.10 1.20
C MET A 99 5.77 12.68 0.63
N THR A 100 6.09 11.70 1.49
CA THR A 100 6.13 10.28 1.11
C THR A 100 4.75 9.79 0.69
N ARG A 101 3.69 10.19 1.40
CA ARG A 101 2.29 9.90 1.03
C ARG A 101 1.93 10.44 -0.36
N GLY A 102 2.35 11.66 -0.68
CA GLY A 102 2.10 12.25 -2.01
C GLY A 102 2.80 11.49 -3.13
N ARG A 103 4.07 11.12 -2.93
CA ARG A 103 4.81 10.28 -3.89
C ARG A 103 4.20 8.90 -4.05
N TRP A 104 3.76 8.30 -2.94
CA TRP A 104 3.11 7.01 -2.95
C TRP A 104 1.79 7.03 -3.77
N LEU A 105 1.00 8.11 -3.70
CA LEU A 105 -0.17 8.26 -4.58
C LEU A 105 0.21 8.27 -6.06
N ASP A 106 1.30 8.94 -6.44
CA ASP A 106 1.80 8.92 -7.82
C ASP A 106 2.30 7.51 -8.22
N GLU A 107 3.02 6.81 -7.34
CA GLU A 107 3.53 5.45 -7.58
C GLU A 107 2.41 4.40 -7.72
N LEU A 108 1.31 4.55 -6.99
CA LEU A 108 0.12 3.70 -7.17
C LEU A 108 -0.41 3.73 -8.61
N GLY A 109 -0.21 4.86 -9.31
CA GLY A 109 -0.54 5.05 -10.71
C GLY A 109 0.24 4.15 -11.67
N ASN A 110 1.38 3.61 -11.23
CA ASN A 110 2.25 2.80 -12.06
C ASN A 110 1.94 1.30 -11.88
N LEU A 111 1.18 0.74 -12.83
CA LEU A 111 0.81 -0.67 -12.84
C LEU A 111 2.03 -1.61 -13.02
N ARG A 112 3.18 -1.10 -13.48
CA ARG A 112 4.39 -1.92 -13.65
C ARG A 112 5.12 -2.19 -12.35
N LEU A 113 4.93 -1.33 -11.34
CA LEU A 113 5.48 -1.56 -10.01
C LEU A 113 4.63 -2.59 -9.30
N PRO A 114 5.20 -3.66 -8.73
CA PRO A 114 4.46 -4.58 -7.88
C PRO A 114 4.12 -3.91 -6.53
N ASP A 115 3.11 -4.43 -5.83
CA ASP A 115 2.58 -3.79 -4.61
C ASP A 115 3.58 -3.76 -3.44
N ASP A 116 4.52 -4.71 -3.42
CA ASP A 116 5.62 -4.80 -2.45
C ASP A 116 6.76 -3.80 -2.71
N ALA A 117 6.86 -3.27 -3.93
CA ALA A 117 7.82 -2.23 -4.29
C ALA A 117 7.30 -0.81 -4.05
N LEU A 118 6.03 -0.66 -3.68
CA LEU A 118 5.44 0.65 -3.35
C LEU A 118 6.08 1.18 -2.06
N LEU A 119 6.31 2.49 -1.99
CA LEU A 119 6.74 3.14 -0.75
C LEU A 119 5.81 2.76 0.41
N ALA A 120 6.37 2.70 1.62
CA ALA A 120 5.58 2.58 2.86
C ALA A 120 4.83 3.91 3.12
N GLY A 121 3.82 4.20 2.30
CA GLY A 121 2.98 5.40 2.39
C GLY A 121 1.79 5.24 3.33
N GLN A 122 1.49 4.02 3.75
CA GLN A 122 0.40 3.73 4.67
C GLN A 122 0.84 3.92 6.13
N ARG A 123 -0.09 4.45 6.94
CA ARG A 123 0.08 4.92 8.34
C ARG A 123 1.24 4.23 9.09
N ALA A 124 2.11 5.03 9.71
CA ALA A 124 2.94 4.55 10.80
C ALA A 124 2.02 4.02 11.93
N ASP A 125 2.27 2.80 12.39
CA ASP A 125 1.44 2.14 13.40
C ASP A 125 1.73 2.79 14.76
N GLY A 126 0.92 3.78 15.16
CA GLY A 126 1.12 4.55 16.38
C GLY A 126 0.24 5.81 16.48
N ALA A 127 0.10 6.35 17.69
CA ALA A 127 -0.50 7.67 17.87
C ALA A 127 0.46 8.73 17.35
N ASP A 128 0.03 9.56 16.41
CA ASP A 128 0.88 10.57 15.81
C ASP A 128 1.28 11.61 16.88
N PRO A 129 2.58 11.77 17.18
CA PRO A 129 3.05 12.69 18.22
C PRO A 129 2.66 14.14 17.96
N LEU A 130 2.35 14.51 16.72
CA LEU A 130 1.88 15.86 16.39
C LEU A 130 0.50 16.16 16.98
N LEU A 131 -0.34 15.14 17.20
CA LEU A 131 -1.65 15.28 17.84
C LEU A 131 -1.57 15.61 19.34
N VAL A 132 -0.40 15.40 19.97
CA VAL A 132 -0.20 15.61 21.41
C VAL A 132 0.45 16.97 21.68
N VAL A 133 1.39 17.39 20.84
CA VAL A 133 2.25 18.56 21.13
C VAL A 133 1.76 19.82 20.41
N ALA A 134 1.12 19.68 19.24
CA ALA A 134 0.83 20.80 18.34
C ALA A 134 -0.38 21.64 18.74
N PRO A 135 -0.40 22.94 18.37
CA PRO A 135 -1.57 23.79 18.50
C PRO A 135 -2.78 23.26 17.72
N GLN A 136 -3.98 23.55 18.21
CA GLN A 136 -5.25 23.07 17.64
C GLN A 136 -5.40 23.32 16.12
N PRO A 137 -5.01 24.49 15.55
CA PRO A 137 -5.08 24.70 14.10
C PRO A 137 -4.25 23.69 13.31
N VAL A 138 -3.03 23.37 13.78
CA VAL A 138 -2.09 22.45 13.12
C VAL A 138 -2.65 21.04 13.13
N VAL A 139 -3.22 20.64 14.27
CA VAL A 139 -3.90 19.35 14.42
C VAL A 139 -5.07 19.24 13.44
N GLN A 140 -5.89 20.28 13.30
CA GLN A 140 -7.02 20.28 12.36
C GLN A 140 -6.55 20.17 10.90
N ALA A 141 -5.60 21.01 10.49
CA ALA A 141 -5.05 20.97 9.14
C ALA A 141 -4.42 19.60 8.79
N TYR A 142 -3.74 18.98 9.77
CA TYR A 142 -3.19 17.64 9.59
C TYR A 142 -4.29 16.58 9.41
N LEU A 143 -5.32 16.59 10.25
CA LEU A 143 -6.42 15.63 10.16
C LEU A 143 -7.21 15.79 8.85
N ASP A 144 -7.43 17.01 8.38
CA ASP A 144 -8.11 17.27 7.12
C ASP A 144 -7.28 16.78 5.93
N ALA A 145 -5.97 17.06 5.91
CA ALA A 145 -5.06 16.51 4.90
C ALA A 145 -5.03 14.98 4.95
N GLN A 146 -5.09 14.38 6.14
CA GLN A 146 -5.10 12.93 6.28
C GLN A 146 -6.40 12.30 5.76
N ARG A 147 -7.56 12.91 6.01
CA ARG A 147 -8.84 12.44 5.41
C ARG A 147 -8.77 12.49 3.89
N ALA A 148 -8.31 13.61 3.34
CA ALA A 148 -8.14 13.76 1.89
C ALA A 148 -7.21 12.68 1.33
N PHE A 149 -6.08 12.40 2.00
CA PHE A 149 -5.19 11.30 1.60
C PHE A 149 -5.91 9.94 1.61
N GLU A 150 -6.63 9.62 2.68
CA GLU A 150 -7.29 8.33 2.84
C GLU A 150 -8.38 8.10 1.78
N ASP A 151 -9.15 9.15 1.47
CA ASP A 151 -10.19 9.10 0.43
C ASP A 151 -9.58 8.91 -0.97
N GLU A 152 -8.53 9.66 -1.29
CA GLU A 152 -7.82 9.55 -2.58
C GLU A 152 -7.10 8.19 -2.72
N ALA A 153 -6.44 7.74 -1.65
CA ALA A 153 -5.77 6.45 -1.59
C ALA A 153 -6.74 5.30 -1.85
N ALA A 154 -7.91 5.32 -1.20
CA ALA A 154 -8.93 4.28 -1.38
C ALA A 154 -9.42 4.21 -2.83
N GLN A 155 -9.65 5.37 -3.46
CA GLN A 155 -10.09 5.45 -4.85
C GLN A 155 -9.03 4.92 -5.82
N VAL A 156 -7.78 5.38 -5.69
CA VAL A 156 -6.68 4.94 -6.56
C VAL A 156 -6.39 3.45 -6.36
N GLN A 157 -6.44 2.94 -5.14
CA GLN A 157 -6.30 1.51 -4.86
C GLN A 157 -7.40 0.66 -5.50
N ALA A 158 -8.65 1.12 -5.48
CA ALA A 158 -9.75 0.42 -6.14
C ALA A 158 -9.51 0.32 -7.65
N LEU A 159 -9.15 1.44 -8.29
CA LEU A 159 -8.79 1.48 -9.71
C LEU A 159 -7.60 0.57 -10.04
N ARG A 160 -6.58 0.55 -9.18
CA ARG A 160 -5.42 -0.31 -9.33
C ARG A 160 -5.78 -1.79 -9.29
N ARG A 161 -6.61 -2.21 -8.32
CA ARG A 161 -7.11 -3.60 -8.25
C ARG A 161 -7.92 -3.98 -9.47
N ASP A 162 -8.76 -3.06 -9.97
CA ASP A 162 -9.55 -3.31 -11.18
C ASP A 162 -8.70 -3.39 -12.45
N ALA A 163 -7.57 -2.65 -12.51
CA ALA A 163 -6.59 -2.77 -13.59
C ALA A 163 -5.79 -4.08 -13.49
N GLN A 164 -5.37 -4.46 -12.27
CA GLN A 164 -4.68 -5.72 -12.00
C GLN A 164 -5.50 -6.94 -12.41
N ARG A 165 -6.82 -6.97 -12.12
CA ARG A 165 -7.70 -8.08 -12.55
C ARG A 165 -7.72 -8.30 -14.06
N VAL A 166 -7.67 -7.23 -14.86
CA VAL A 166 -7.63 -7.36 -16.33
C VAL A 166 -6.25 -7.83 -16.79
N GLN A 167 -5.18 -7.39 -16.13
CA GLN A 167 -3.84 -7.88 -16.40
C GLN A 167 -3.70 -9.38 -16.07
N GLU A 168 -4.30 -9.83 -14.98
CA GLU A 168 -4.37 -11.25 -14.61
C GLU A 168 -5.15 -12.07 -15.65
N ALA A 169 -6.28 -11.55 -16.14
CA ALA A 169 -7.04 -12.19 -17.22
C ALA A 169 -6.21 -12.31 -18.51
N LEU A 170 -5.44 -11.28 -18.85
CA LEU A 170 -4.53 -11.31 -19.99
C LEU A 170 -3.41 -12.36 -19.81
N GLN A 171 -2.83 -12.46 -18.62
CA GLN A 171 -1.83 -13.48 -18.29
C GLN A 171 -2.41 -14.90 -18.35
N ALA A 172 -3.67 -15.09 -17.94
CA ALA A 172 -4.36 -16.37 -18.04
C ALA A 172 -4.53 -16.80 -19.51
N LEU A 173 -4.84 -15.86 -20.42
CA LEU A 173 -4.88 -16.14 -21.85
C LEU A 173 -3.51 -16.52 -22.40
N ASP A 174 -2.44 -15.81 -22.03
CA ASP A 174 -1.09 -16.17 -22.48
C ASP A 174 -0.67 -17.56 -21.99
N ALA A 175 -1.08 -17.95 -20.77
CA ALA A 175 -0.88 -19.31 -20.25
C ALA A 175 -1.70 -20.36 -21.03
N GLU A 176 -2.93 -20.04 -21.43
CA GLU A 176 -3.77 -20.92 -22.25
C GLU A 176 -3.16 -21.12 -23.66
N VAL A 177 -2.61 -20.06 -24.28
CA VAL A 177 -1.90 -20.18 -25.56
C VAL A 177 -0.72 -21.15 -25.45
N ALA A 178 0.11 -21.00 -24.40
CA ALA A 178 1.23 -21.92 -24.17
C ALA A 178 0.76 -23.37 -23.99
N HIS A 179 -0.39 -23.58 -23.34
CA HIS A 179 -1.00 -24.90 -23.22
C HIS A 179 -1.46 -25.46 -24.58
N ILE A 180 -2.12 -24.65 -25.40
CA ILE A 180 -2.55 -25.04 -26.76
C ILE A 180 -1.35 -25.39 -27.64
N GLU A 181 -0.26 -24.63 -27.58
CA GLU A 181 0.98 -24.92 -28.31
C GLU A 181 1.55 -26.29 -27.91
N GLN A 182 1.60 -26.58 -26.61
CA GLN A 182 2.04 -27.87 -26.10
C GLN A 182 1.13 -29.02 -26.56
N GLU A 183 -0.19 -28.85 -26.45
CA GLU A 183 -1.15 -29.85 -26.89
C GLU A 183 -1.05 -30.11 -28.40
N THR A 184 -0.92 -29.05 -29.19
CA THR A 184 -0.77 -29.11 -30.64
C THR A 184 0.48 -29.88 -31.03
N GLY A 185 1.63 -29.59 -30.40
CA GLY A 185 2.86 -30.37 -30.58
C GLY A 185 2.68 -31.85 -30.23
N SER A 186 1.95 -32.15 -29.16
CA SER A 186 1.66 -33.54 -28.76
C SER A 186 0.78 -34.28 -29.79
N ILE A 187 -0.18 -33.57 -30.41
CA ILE A 187 -1.05 -34.13 -31.43
C ILE A 187 -0.26 -34.43 -32.71
N VAL A 188 0.65 -33.53 -33.11
CA VAL A 188 1.53 -33.75 -34.29
C VAL A 188 2.37 -35.01 -34.11
N LEU A 189 3.02 -35.18 -32.95
CA LEU A 189 3.80 -36.39 -32.65
C LEU A 189 2.93 -37.67 -32.69
N ARG A 190 1.70 -37.59 -32.15
CA ARG A 190 0.75 -38.72 -32.20
C ARG A 190 0.31 -39.03 -33.64
N PHE A 191 0.11 -38.01 -34.48
CA PHE A 191 -0.20 -38.22 -35.90
C PHE A 191 0.93 -38.95 -36.63
N GLU A 192 2.18 -38.57 -36.39
CA GLU A 192 3.34 -39.24 -36.99
C GLU A 192 3.40 -40.72 -36.59
N GLN A 193 3.13 -41.03 -35.32
CA GLN A 193 3.07 -42.41 -34.82
C GLN A 193 1.95 -43.21 -35.50
N VAL A 194 0.75 -42.64 -35.62
CA VAL A 194 -0.38 -43.30 -36.28
C VAL A 194 -0.11 -43.54 -37.75
N ASN A 195 0.52 -42.57 -38.44
CA ASN A 195 0.92 -42.73 -39.84
C ASN A 195 1.96 -43.86 -40.00
N ALA A 196 2.93 -43.96 -39.08
CA ALA A 196 3.90 -45.05 -39.08
C ALA A 196 3.25 -46.42 -38.84
N GLN A 197 2.24 -46.49 -37.97
CA GLN A 197 1.47 -47.71 -37.70
C GLN A 197 0.57 -48.12 -38.87
N ALA A 198 -0.06 -47.15 -39.53
CA ALA A 198 -0.86 -47.38 -40.74
C ALA A 198 0.01 -47.93 -41.88
N ALA A 199 1.25 -47.44 -42.03
CA ALA A 199 2.23 -47.99 -42.99
C ALA A 199 2.63 -49.44 -42.69
N GLN A 200 2.44 -49.91 -41.45
CA GLN A 200 2.66 -51.30 -41.02
C GLN A 200 1.39 -52.18 -41.18
N GLY A 201 0.31 -51.65 -41.75
CA GLY A 201 -0.94 -52.39 -42.01
C GLY A 201 -1.91 -52.44 -40.83
N MET A 202 -1.74 -51.60 -39.80
CA MET A 202 -2.70 -51.47 -38.69
C MET A 202 -3.80 -50.45 -39.01
N ASP A 203 -5.06 -50.75 -38.66
CA ASP A 203 -6.19 -49.84 -38.83
C ASP A 203 -6.16 -48.70 -37.79
N GLY A 204 -5.81 -47.49 -38.22
CA GLY A 204 -5.69 -46.29 -37.37
C GLY A 204 -6.71 -45.17 -37.67
N GLY A 205 -7.68 -45.41 -38.56
CA GLY A 205 -8.53 -44.36 -39.14
C GLY A 205 -9.38 -43.58 -38.15
N ASP A 206 -9.96 -44.23 -37.14
CA ASP A 206 -10.81 -43.56 -36.14
C ASP A 206 -10.00 -42.68 -35.18
N TYR A 207 -8.83 -43.16 -34.75
CA TYR A 207 -7.93 -42.37 -33.92
C TYR A 207 -7.32 -41.20 -34.69
N GLN A 208 -7.01 -41.39 -35.98
CA GLN A 208 -6.59 -40.30 -36.85
C GLN A 208 -7.68 -39.22 -36.99
N ARG A 209 -8.95 -39.62 -37.19
CA ARG A 209 -10.09 -38.69 -37.21
C ARG A 209 -10.25 -37.93 -35.90
N PHE A 210 -10.08 -38.60 -34.76
CA PHE A 210 -10.10 -37.96 -33.45
C PHE A 210 -9.00 -36.89 -33.32
N LEU A 211 -7.76 -37.20 -33.74
CA LEU A 211 -6.66 -36.24 -33.70
C LEU A 211 -6.93 -35.02 -34.61
N ILE A 212 -7.54 -35.22 -35.79
CA ILE A 212 -7.94 -34.12 -36.70
C ILE A 212 -8.98 -33.22 -36.01
N GLN A 213 -9.99 -33.82 -35.39
CA GLN A 213 -11.03 -33.07 -34.67
C GLN A 213 -10.44 -32.26 -33.52
N LYS A 214 -9.55 -32.87 -32.70
CA LYS A 214 -8.87 -32.17 -31.61
C LYS A 214 -8.01 -31.01 -32.13
N TYR A 215 -7.21 -31.24 -33.17
CA TYR A 215 -6.38 -30.20 -33.79
C TYR A 215 -7.21 -29.01 -34.29
N ASN A 216 -8.32 -29.29 -34.98
CA ASN A 216 -9.22 -28.25 -35.48
C ASN A 216 -9.89 -27.47 -34.34
N ALA A 217 -10.28 -28.15 -33.26
CA ALA A 217 -10.84 -27.49 -32.08
C ALA A 217 -9.82 -26.56 -31.40
N LEU A 218 -8.57 -27.00 -31.27
CA LEU A 218 -7.48 -26.17 -30.75
C LEU A 218 -7.21 -24.95 -31.64
N GLY A 219 -7.16 -25.13 -32.96
CA GLY A 219 -6.96 -24.01 -33.90
C GLY A 219 -8.13 -23.02 -33.93
N GLN A 220 -9.35 -23.45 -33.60
CA GLN A 220 -10.48 -22.55 -33.40
C GLN A 220 -10.35 -21.78 -32.09
N ARG A 221 -10.00 -22.46 -30.99
CA ARG A 221 -9.79 -21.83 -29.69
C ARG A 221 -8.63 -20.82 -29.71
N GLU A 222 -7.55 -21.12 -30.42
CA GLU A 222 -6.42 -20.20 -30.61
C GLU A 222 -6.85 -18.88 -31.28
N LYS A 223 -7.72 -18.95 -32.29
CA LYS A 223 -8.27 -17.75 -32.95
C LYS A 223 -9.15 -16.93 -32.01
N GLU A 224 -9.96 -17.59 -31.18
CA GLU A 224 -10.79 -16.93 -30.17
C GLU A 224 -9.92 -16.22 -29.13
N ILE A 225 -8.90 -16.90 -28.61
CA ILE A 225 -7.94 -16.30 -27.66
C ILE A 225 -7.22 -15.11 -28.31
N ALA A 226 -6.83 -15.18 -29.58
CA ALA A 226 -6.19 -14.04 -30.26
C ALA A 226 -7.10 -12.81 -30.34
N GLN A 227 -8.41 -13.01 -30.55
CA GLN A 227 -9.40 -11.93 -30.52
C GLN A 227 -9.59 -11.38 -29.11
N GLU A 228 -9.81 -12.25 -28.13
CA GLU A 228 -9.96 -11.87 -26.70
C GLU A 228 -8.72 -11.11 -26.21
N ARG A 229 -7.51 -11.57 -26.56
CA ARG A 229 -6.24 -10.94 -26.20
C ARG A 229 -6.13 -9.53 -26.75
N THR A 230 -6.52 -9.32 -28.01
CA THR A 230 -6.48 -7.99 -28.63
C THR A 230 -7.41 -7.01 -27.91
N GLN A 231 -8.60 -7.47 -27.50
CA GLN A 231 -9.55 -6.67 -26.74
C GLN A 231 -9.01 -6.35 -25.34
N LEU A 232 -8.55 -7.37 -24.60
CA LEU A 232 -8.01 -7.20 -23.25
C LEU A 232 -6.75 -6.33 -23.23
N GLN A 233 -5.86 -6.42 -24.23
CA GLN A 233 -4.70 -5.53 -24.34
C GLN A 233 -5.11 -4.07 -24.49
N GLY A 234 -6.17 -3.80 -25.27
CA GLY A 234 -6.76 -2.47 -25.38
C GLY A 234 -7.31 -1.98 -24.02
N GLU A 235 -8.04 -2.83 -23.32
CA GLU A 235 -8.59 -2.52 -21.99
C GLU A 235 -7.51 -2.28 -20.94
N VAL A 236 -6.47 -3.11 -20.88
CA VAL A 236 -5.33 -2.93 -19.96
C VAL A 236 -4.68 -1.57 -20.20
N ARG A 237 -4.45 -1.19 -21.47
CA ARG A 237 -3.86 0.11 -21.80
C ARG A 237 -4.75 1.26 -21.33
N GLN A 238 -6.05 1.21 -21.63
CA GLN A 238 -7.00 2.24 -21.20
C GLN A 238 -7.08 2.36 -19.68
N ARG A 239 -7.13 1.23 -18.96
CA ARG A 239 -7.17 1.22 -17.49
C ARG A 239 -5.87 1.69 -16.87
N ALA A 240 -4.72 1.36 -17.45
CA ALA A 240 -3.42 1.86 -17.00
C ALA A 240 -3.30 3.38 -17.20
N GLU A 241 -3.73 3.90 -18.35
CA GLU A 241 -3.77 5.35 -18.61
C GLU A 241 -4.74 6.07 -17.65
N ALA A 242 -5.93 5.51 -17.42
CA ALA A 242 -6.90 6.05 -16.47
C ALA A 242 -6.37 6.03 -15.03
N LEU A 243 -5.73 4.93 -14.61
CA LEU A 243 -5.11 4.79 -13.29
C LEU A 243 -4.01 5.83 -13.10
N ALA A 244 -3.10 6.00 -14.08
CA ALA A 244 -2.04 6.99 -14.00
C ALA A 244 -2.57 8.42 -13.91
N ALA A 245 -3.60 8.75 -14.70
CA ALA A 245 -4.23 10.08 -14.65
C ALA A 245 -4.92 10.33 -13.30
N HIS A 246 -5.62 9.33 -12.73
CA HIS A 246 -6.28 9.46 -11.43
C HIS A 246 -5.27 9.55 -10.29
N ALA A 247 -4.23 8.73 -10.29
CA ALA A 247 -3.14 8.78 -9.32
C ALA A 247 -2.45 10.15 -9.30
N HIS A 248 -2.14 10.69 -10.48
CA HIS A 248 -1.54 12.02 -10.59
C HIS A 248 -2.48 13.12 -10.11
N GLY A 249 -3.77 13.05 -10.48
CA GLY A 249 -4.81 13.96 -10.00
C GLY A 249 -5.00 13.90 -8.48
N ALA A 250 -4.98 12.70 -7.90
CA ALA A 250 -5.05 12.43 -6.47
C ALA A 250 -3.86 13.03 -5.73
N SER A 251 -2.63 12.78 -6.19
CA SER A 251 -1.41 13.40 -5.65
C SER A 251 -1.51 14.93 -5.67
N LYS A 252 -2.01 15.52 -6.76
CA LYS A 252 -2.21 16.97 -6.85
C LYS A 252 -3.24 17.50 -5.84
N ARG A 253 -4.40 16.85 -5.72
CA ARG A 253 -5.45 17.25 -4.76
C ARG A 253 -4.98 17.09 -3.31
N TYR A 254 -4.27 16.01 -3.01
CA TYR A 254 -3.66 15.82 -1.69
C TYR A 254 -2.63 16.90 -1.37
N ARG A 255 -1.76 17.27 -2.33
CA ARG A 255 -0.83 18.38 -2.17
C ARG A 255 -1.55 19.71 -1.92
N GLN A 256 -2.68 19.96 -2.58
CA GLN A 256 -3.50 21.15 -2.30
C GLN A 256 -4.08 21.12 -0.88
N ALA A 257 -4.56 19.96 -0.42
CA ALA A 257 -5.07 19.79 0.94
C ALA A 257 -3.99 19.94 2.03
N LEU A 258 -2.72 19.72 1.68
CA LEU A 258 -1.57 19.91 2.57
C LEU A 258 -1.13 21.38 2.72
N ALA A 259 -1.52 22.28 1.82
CA ALA A 259 -1.15 23.70 1.88
C ALA A 259 -1.41 24.37 3.25
N PRO A 260 -2.61 24.27 3.86
CA PRO A 260 -2.87 24.89 5.15
C PRO A 260 -1.99 24.33 6.27
N LEU A 261 -1.66 23.04 6.24
CA LEU A 261 -0.74 22.44 7.21
C LEU A 261 0.67 23.03 7.05
N MET A 262 1.15 23.16 5.82
CA MET A 262 2.48 23.70 5.53
C MET A 262 2.60 25.17 5.92
N ASP A 263 1.56 25.98 5.69
CA ASP A 263 1.52 27.38 6.09
C ASP A 263 1.57 27.53 7.62
N GLN A 264 0.84 26.68 8.35
CA GLN A 264 0.82 26.71 9.81
C GLN A 264 2.12 26.20 10.44
N LEU A 265 2.72 25.14 9.87
CA LEU A 265 4.04 24.67 10.29
C LEU A 265 5.14 25.71 10.02
N ARG A 266 5.06 26.44 8.91
CA ARG A 266 5.95 27.56 8.61
C ARG A 266 5.78 28.71 9.61
N ALA A 267 4.53 29.10 9.89
CA ALA A 267 4.23 30.16 10.85
C ALA A 267 4.73 29.81 12.26
N ALA A 268 4.59 28.54 12.67
CA ALA A 268 5.12 28.03 13.94
C ALA A 268 6.66 28.00 14.01
N TRP A 269 7.35 28.05 12.86
CA TRP A 269 8.81 28.08 12.79
C TRP A 269 9.41 29.45 13.13
N GLY A 270 8.65 30.53 12.95
CA GLY A 270 9.10 31.92 13.16
C GLY A 270 9.82 32.54 11.94
N HIS A 271 10.22 33.81 12.04
CA HIS A 271 10.81 34.61 10.95
C HIS A 271 12.30 34.37 10.68
N GLY A 272 12.85 33.22 11.07
CA GLY A 272 14.25 32.82 10.79
C GLY A 272 14.41 32.06 9.48
N ASP A 273 15.61 31.49 9.23
CA ASP A 273 15.88 30.56 8.13
C ASP A 273 14.99 29.30 8.25
N SER A 274 13.76 29.40 7.73
CA SER A 274 12.87 28.26 7.60
C SER A 274 13.54 27.21 6.70
N PRO A 275 13.44 25.91 7.02
CA PRO A 275 13.97 24.86 6.16
C PRO A 275 13.54 25.06 4.71
N GLN A 276 14.48 24.88 3.78
CA GLN A 276 14.25 25.05 2.33
C GLN A 276 13.04 24.27 1.84
N VAL A 277 12.67 23.18 2.52
CA VAL A 277 11.47 22.38 2.22
C VAL A 277 10.19 23.21 2.16
N PHE A 278 9.98 24.17 3.07
CA PHE A 278 8.80 25.05 3.04
C PHE A 278 8.80 26.00 1.84
N ASP A 279 9.97 26.52 1.45
CA ASP A 279 10.11 27.38 0.28
C ASP A 279 10.02 26.62 -1.05
N THR A 280 10.48 25.37 -1.09
CA THR A 280 10.30 24.48 -2.24
C THR A 280 8.85 24.05 -2.38
N TRP A 281 8.14 23.84 -1.27
CA TRP A 281 6.72 23.52 -1.27
C TRP A 281 5.89 24.66 -1.84
N GLN A 282 6.14 25.91 -1.43
CA GLN A 282 5.41 27.07 -1.95
C GLN A 282 5.68 27.33 -3.45
N ARG A 283 6.89 26.98 -3.92
CA ARG A 283 7.27 27.06 -5.34
C ARG A 283 6.73 25.89 -6.19
N HIS A 284 6.52 24.71 -5.63
CA HIS A 284 6.10 23.50 -6.35
C HIS A 284 4.65 23.06 -6.07
N GLY A 285 3.98 23.68 -5.10
CA GLY A 285 2.54 23.52 -4.85
C GLY A 285 1.67 23.98 -6.04
N THR A 286 2.25 24.75 -6.96
CA THR A 286 1.60 25.26 -8.18
C THR A 286 2.19 24.71 -9.49
N ALA A 287 3.39 24.08 -9.48
CA ALA A 287 4.03 23.59 -10.70
C ALA A 287 4.88 22.32 -10.46
N GLU A 288 4.45 21.23 -11.14
CA GLU A 288 5.11 19.95 -11.43
C GLU A 288 5.71 19.10 -10.27
N PRO A 289 5.74 17.76 -10.43
CA PRO A 289 6.29 16.87 -9.40
C PRO A 289 7.82 16.95 -9.36
N TYR A 290 8.36 17.20 -8.17
CA TYR A 290 9.78 17.06 -7.86
C TYR A 290 10.19 15.58 -7.98
N LEU A 291 10.70 15.19 -9.15
CA LEU A 291 11.54 14.01 -9.31
C LEU A 291 12.89 14.30 -8.63
N ALA A 292 13.04 13.87 -7.38
CA ALA A 292 14.34 13.86 -6.73
C ALA A 292 15.26 12.86 -7.48
N PRO A 293 16.51 13.21 -7.78
CA PRO A 293 17.43 12.31 -8.47
C PRO A 293 18.04 11.31 -7.48
N HIS A 294 17.58 10.06 -7.49
CA HIS A 294 18.30 8.96 -6.88
C HIS A 294 18.41 7.80 -7.87
N ALA A 295 19.55 7.74 -8.58
CA ALA A 295 20.35 6.53 -8.82
C ALA A 295 21.27 6.75 -10.03
N ALA A 296 22.38 7.45 -9.83
CA ALA A 296 23.50 7.38 -10.76
C ALA A 296 24.81 7.36 -9.98
N HIS A 297 25.00 6.41 -9.05
CA HIS A 297 26.29 6.11 -8.43
C HIS A 297 26.35 4.63 -8.01
N SER A 298 26.28 3.71 -8.98
CA SER A 298 26.81 2.35 -8.86
C SER A 298 26.94 1.70 -10.24
N ALA A 299 27.70 2.34 -11.13
CA ALA A 299 28.16 1.74 -12.36
C ALA A 299 29.61 2.18 -12.60
N ARG A 300 30.55 1.53 -11.90
CA ARG A 300 31.96 1.29 -12.29
C ARG A 300 32.71 0.73 -11.09
N ASN A 301 32.89 -0.59 -11.08
CA ASN A 301 34.18 -1.26 -10.90
C ASN A 301 33.93 -2.77 -10.80
N ALA A 302 33.72 -3.37 -11.97
CA ALA A 302 34.08 -4.75 -12.24
C ALA A 302 34.70 -4.75 -13.64
N ALA A 303 36.01 -4.61 -13.67
CA ALA A 303 36.88 -5.01 -14.77
C ALA A 303 37.84 -6.06 -14.18
#